data_AF-A0AAQ0ZKP8-F1
#
_entry.id   AF-A0AAQ0ZKP8-F1
#
_cell.length_a   1.000
_cell.length_b   1.000
_cell.length_c   1.000
_cell.angle_alpha   90.00
_cell.angle_beta   90.00
_cell.angle_gamma   90.00
#
_symmetry.space_group_name_H-M   'P 1'
#
loop_
_entity.id
_entity.type
_entity.pdbx_description
1 polymer ?
#
loop_
_entity_poly.entity_id
_entity_poly.type
_entity_poly.pdbx_seq_one_letter_code
_entity_poly.pdbx_strand_id
1 'polypeptide(L)'
;MFIIQLMFSDNKSQAKDFMEGHKKWLQSGFDKGIFVLSGSLQPNAGGGLIAVDVSKQEIEEIVAEDPFVIENIVKPKIIELTPSKADERLSFLLDNRL
;
A
#
# COMPACT_ATOMS: atom_id res chain seq x y z
N MET A 1 6.56 -9.95 -3.26
CA MET A 1 5.93 -8.61 -3.33
C MET A 1 4.52 -8.66 -2.71
N PHE A 2 3.89 -7.52 -2.46
CA PHE A 2 2.54 -7.45 -1.91
C PHE A 2 1.63 -6.53 -2.71
N ILE A 3 0.37 -6.94 -2.88
CA ILE A 3 -0.73 -6.09 -3.31
C ILE A 3 -1.53 -5.74 -2.07
N ILE A 4 -1.72 -4.45 -1.84
CA ILE A 4 -2.36 -3.96 -0.62
C ILE A 4 -3.56 -3.12 -1.03
N GLN A 5 -4.70 -3.43 -0.43
CA GLN A 5 -5.94 -2.67 -0.60
C GLN A 5 -6.24 -1.93 0.70
N LEU A 6 -6.40 -0.62 0.62
CA LEU A 6 -6.84 0.25 1.70
C LEU A 6 -8.31 0.58 1.46
N MET A 7 -9.22 -0.31 1.87
CA MET A 7 -10.65 -0.17 1.57
C MET A 7 -11.31 0.78 2.55
N PHE A 8 -12.11 1.74 2.09
CA PHE A 8 -12.81 2.64 3.01
C PHE A 8 -13.66 1.88 4.03
N SER A 9 -13.61 2.32 5.28
CA SER A 9 -14.47 1.83 6.36
C SER A 9 -15.43 2.93 6.85
N ASP A 10 -15.88 2.82 8.10
CA ASP A 10 -17.00 3.60 8.62
C ASP A 10 -16.60 5.07 8.81
N ASN A 11 -15.32 5.34 9.11
CA ASN A 11 -14.79 6.69 9.33
C ASN A 11 -14.33 7.39 8.04
N LYS A 12 -14.69 6.91 6.84
CA LYS A 12 -14.23 7.50 5.56
C LYS A 12 -14.51 9.01 5.42
N SER A 13 -15.50 9.54 6.12
CA SER A 13 -15.80 10.98 6.14
C SER A 13 -14.67 11.83 6.75
N GLN A 14 -13.85 11.25 7.63
CA GLN A 14 -12.72 11.91 8.30
C GLN A 14 -11.43 11.92 7.45
N ALA A 15 -11.45 11.31 6.26
CA ALA A 15 -10.26 11.20 5.40
C ALA A 15 -9.57 12.54 5.13
N LYS A 16 -10.32 13.65 5.10
CA LYS A 16 -9.74 14.99 4.88
C LYS A 16 -8.82 15.43 6.03
N ASP A 17 -9.15 15.06 7.26
CA ASP A 17 -8.45 15.51 8.47
C ASP A 17 -7.08 14.82 8.61
N PHE A 18 -6.95 13.61 8.07
CA PHE A 18 -5.73 12.79 8.14
C PHE A 18 -4.96 12.70 6.82
N MET A 19 -5.42 13.41 5.78
CA MET A 19 -4.89 13.32 4.42
C MET A 19 -3.41 13.70 4.34
N GLU A 20 -2.97 14.70 5.09
CA GLU A 20 -1.57 15.12 5.09
C GLU A 20 -0.65 14.01 5.64
N GLY A 21 -1.05 13.39 6.76
CA GLY A 21 -0.32 12.28 7.36
C GLY A 21 -0.26 11.06 6.42
N HIS A 22 -1.40 10.70 5.83
CA HIS A 22 -1.47 9.62 4.84
C HIS A 22 -0.53 9.86 3.64
N LYS A 23 -0.48 11.09 3.12
CA LYS A 23 0.44 11.45 2.03
C LYS A 23 1.91 11.36 2.44
N LYS A 24 2.26 11.77 3.66
CA LYS A 24 3.63 11.63 4.20
C LYS A 24 4.02 10.16 4.35
N TRP A 25 3.11 9.33 4.82
CA TRP A 25 3.31 7.88 4.91
C TRP A 25 3.55 7.25 3.53
N LEU A 26 2.73 7.58 2.53
CA LEU A 26 2.94 7.15 1.14
C LEU A 26 4.31 7.58 0.62
N GLN A 27 4.66 8.87 0.77
CA GLN A 27 5.93 9.40 0.29
C GLN A 27 7.13 8.70 0.93
N SER A 28 7.09 8.45 2.25
CA SER A 28 8.13 7.71 2.97
C SER A 28 8.34 6.30 2.38
N GLY A 29 7.26 5.59 2.04
CA GLY A 29 7.36 4.28 1.41
C GLY A 29 7.96 4.33 -0.01
N PHE A 30 7.66 5.37 -0.79
CA PHE A 30 8.30 5.60 -2.09
C PHE A 30 9.78 5.97 -1.94
N ASP A 31 10.13 6.84 -1.00
CA ASP A 31 11.51 7.28 -0.75
C ASP A 31 12.40 6.10 -0.30
N LYS A 32 11.83 5.14 0.44
CA LYS A 32 12.49 3.88 0.83
C LYS A 32 12.56 2.84 -0.29
N GLY A 33 11.90 3.07 -1.43
CA GLY A 33 11.80 2.10 -2.53
C GLY A 33 10.84 0.93 -2.26
N ILE A 34 10.12 0.94 -1.12
CA ILE A 34 9.19 -0.12 -0.73
C ILE A 34 7.91 -0.02 -1.57
N PHE A 35 7.36 1.19 -1.75
CA PHE A 35 6.18 1.40 -2.59
C PHE A 35 6.60 1.74 -4.02
N VAL A 36 5.98 1.05 -4.98
CA VAL A 36 6.28 1.24 -6.41
C VAL A 36 5.05 1.65 -7.22
N LEU A 37 3.86 1.57 -6.60
CA LEU A 37 2.61 2.03 -7.18
C LEU A 37 1.61 2.35 -6.07
N SER A 38 0.84 3.42 -6.25
CA SER A 38 -0.36 3.71 -5.46
C SER A 38 -1.45 4.30 -6.36
N GLY A 39 -2.72 4.03 -6.07
CA GLY A 39 -3.84 4.61 -6.83
C GLY A 39 -5.19 4.38 -6.16
N SER A 40 -6.23 5.05 -6.66
CA SER A 40 -7.60 4.90 -6.15
C SER A 40 -8.29 3.67 -6.74
N LEU A 41 -8.99 2.91 -5.88
CA LEU A 41 -9.86 1.82 -6.30
C LEU A 41 -11.24 2.35 -6.71
N GLN A 42 -11.73 1.94 -7.87
CA GLN A 42 -13.01 2.40 -8.43
C GLN A 42 -14.16 1.40 -8.21
N PRO A 43 -15.41 1.88 -8.02
CA PRO A 43 -15.78 3.28 -7.78
C PRO A 43 -15.63 3.64 -6.29
N ASN A 44 -14.81 4.65 -5.97
CA ASN A 44 -14.63 5.20 -4.61
C ASN A 44 -14.49 4.14 -3.50
N ALA A 45 -13.74 3.06 -3.74
CA ALA A 45 -13.60 1.95 -2.81
C ALA A 45 -12.43 2.13 -1.82
N GLY A 46 -11.58 3.13 -2.05
CA GLY A 46 -10.40 3.42 -1.24
C GLY A 46 -9.15 3.51 -2.11
N GLY A 47 -8.03 3.01 -1.60
CA GLY A 47 -6.72 2.99 -2.28
C GLY A 47 -6.18 1.59 -2.52
N GLY A 48 -5.28 1.46 -3.48
CA GLY A 48 -4.50 0.26 -3.74
C GLY A 48 -3.02 0.63 -3.89
N LEU A 49 -2.14 -0.26 -3.46
CA LEU A 49 -0.70 -0.08 -3.56
C LEU A 49 0.04 -1.41 -3.82
N ILE A 50 1.21 -1.30 -4.45
CA ILE A 50 2.14 -2.42 -4.66
C ILE A 50 3.40 -2.14 -3.85
N ALA A 51 3.79 -3.11 -3.03
CA ALA A 51 5.00 -3.07 -2.22
C ALA A 51 6.00 -4.17 -2.61
N VAL A 52 7.28 -3.86 -2.61
CA VAL A 52 8.40 -4.75 -2.95
C VAL A 52 9.50 -4.65 -1.90
N ASP A 53 10.50 -5.54 -1.97
CA ASP A 53 11.71 -5.52 -1.14
C ASP A 53 11.44 -5.40 0.38
N VAL A 54 10.41 -6.12 0.84
CA VAL A 54 9.93 -6.08 2.22
C VAL A 54 9.40 -7.45 2.60
N SER A 55 9.58 -7.87 3.85
CA SER A 55 8.96 -9.10 4.38
C SER A 55 7.49 -8.88 4.72
N LYS A 56 6.76 -9.98 4.95
CA LYS A 56 5.36 -9.92 5.38
C LYS A 56 5.18 -9.18 6.71
N GLN A 57 6.06 -9.42 7.68
CA GLN A 57 5.97 -8.78 8.99
C GLN A 57 6.22 -7.28 8.87
N GLU A 58 7.28 -6.88 8.17
CA GLU A 58 7.63 -5.46 8.01
C GLU A 58 6.53 -4.69 7.27
N ILE A 59 5.91 -5.28 6.23
CA ILE A 59 4.83 -4.58 5.53
C ILE A 59 3.55 -4.48 6.36
N GLU A 60 3.26 -5.48 7.20
CA GLU A 60 2.15 -5.40 8.17
C GLU A 60 2.38 -4.26 9.18
N GLU A 61 3.61 -4.10 9.68
CA GLU A 61 4.01 -3.00 10.57
C GLU A 61 3.90 -1.65 9.86
N ILE A 62 4.47 -1.51 8.66
CA ILE A 62 4.41 -0.26 7.86
C ILE A 62 2.97 0.14 7.56
N VAL A 63 2.10 -0.82 7.20
CA VAL A 63 0.69 -0.51 6.91
C VAL A 63 -0.07 -0.09 8.17
N ALA A 64 0.27 -0.65 9.33
CA ALA A 64 -0.33 -0.26 10.60
C ALA A 64 0.01 1.19 11.02
N GLU A 65 1.08 1.77 10.46
CA GLU A 65 1.47 3.17 10.69
C GLU A 65 0.69 4.19 9.85
N ASP A 66 -0.07 3.77 8.84
CA ASP A 66 -0.89 4.69 8.03
C ASP A 66 -1.95 5.37 8.92
N PRO A 67 -2.00 6.71 9.00
CA PRO A 67 -3.04 7.41 9.74
C PRO A 67 -4.46 7.00 9.33
N PHE A 68 -4.68 6.62 8.07
CA PHE A 68 -6.00 6.13 7.65
C PHE A 68 -6.34 4.75 8.25
N VAL A 69 -5.33 3.91 8.51
CA VAL A 69 -5.53 2.61 9.16
C VAL A 69 -5.74 2.81 10.66
N ILE A 70 -4.91 3.62 11.31
CA ILE A 70 -5.00 3.95 12.75
C ILE A 70 -6.39 4.48 13.11
N GLU A 71 -6.91 5.40 12.30
CA GLU A 71 -8.20 6.07 12.55
C GLU A 71 -9.40 5.30 11.97
N ASN A 72 -9.19 4.06 11.49
CA ASN A 72 -10.22 3.21 10.87
C ASN A 72 -10.97 3.91 9.72
N ILE A 73 -10.28 4.79 8.99
CA ILE A 73 -10.75 5.42 7.75
C ILE A 73 -10.71 4.38 6.63
N VAL A 74 -9.69 3.51 6.64
CA VAL A 74 -9.56 2.36 5.75
C VAL A 74 -9.28 1.07 6.54
N LYS A 75 -9.68 -0.06 5.98
CA LYS A 75 -9.29 -1.40 6.42
C LYS A 75 -8.30 -1.99 5.42
N PRO A 76 -7.07 -2.33 5.86
CA PRO A 76 -6.07 -2.89 4.98
C PRO A 76 -6.37 -4.37 4.68
N LYS A 77 -6.10 -4.77 3.45
CA LYS A 77 -5.99 -6.18 3.03
C LYS A 77 -4.68 -6.36 2.29
N ILE A 78 -3.77 -7.12 2.90
CA ILE A 78 -2.43 -7.40 2.37
C ILE A 78 -2.47 -8.78 1.69
N ILE A 79 -2.08 -8.83 0.41
CA ILE A 79 -2.07 -10.04 -0.41
C ILE A 79 -0.65 -10.26 -0.89
N GLU A 80 -0.04 -11.37 -0.49
CA GLU A 80 1.28 -11.77 -0.98
C GLU A 80 1.16 -12.29 -2.42
N LEU A 81 2.06 -11.81 -3.29
CA LEU A 81 2.17 -12.27 -4.66
C LEU A 81 3.63 -12.66 -4.95
N THR A 82 3.79 -13.83 -5.57
CA THR A 82 5.04 -14.28 -6.18
C THR A 82 4.93 -14.09 -7.69
N PRO A 83 5.51 -13.02 -8.27
CA PRO A 83 5.43 -12.77 -9.71
C PRO A 83 6.19 -13.84 -10.48
N SER A 84 5.57 -14.38 -11.53
CA SER A 84 6.18 -15.37 -12.42
C SER A 84 6.43 -14.84 -13.83
N LYS A 85 5.78 -13.73 -14.19
CA LYS A 85 5.92 -13.09 -15.49
C LYS A 85 5.54 -11.62 -15.39
N ALA A 86 6.33 -10.76 -16.01
CA ALA A 86 6.08 -9.33 -16.14
C ALA A 86 6.45 -8.86 -17.55
N ASP A 87 5.83 -7.77 -18.00
CA ASP A 87 6.31 -7.00 -19.15
C ASP A 87 7.71 -6.44 -18.83
N GLU A 88 8.54 -6.22 -19.84
CA GLU A 88 9.92 -5.75 -19.67
C GLU A 88 10.01 -4.44 -18.87
N ARG A 89 9.04 -3.54 -19.04
CA ARG A 89 8.94 -2.27 -18.27
C ARG A 89 8.78 -2.47 -16.76
N LEU A 90 8.37 -3.67 -16.34
CA LEU A 90 8.14 -4.07 -14.95
C LEU A 90 9.05 -5.22 -14.52
N SER A 91 10.11 -5.50 -15.28
CA SER A 91 11.06 -6.60 -15.01
C SER A 91 11.67 -6.54 -13.60
N PHE A 92 11.82 -5.35 -13.03
CA PHE A 92 12.28 -5.13 -11.66
C PHE A 92 11.37 -5.78 -10.60
N LEU A 93 10.11 -6.09 -10.91
CA LEU A 93 9.18 -6.79 -9.99
C LEU A 93 9.40 -8.30 -9.92
N LEU A 94 10.20 -8.88 -10.82
CA LEU A 94 10.43 -10.33 -10.87
C LEU A 94 11.54 -10.79 -9.92
N ASP A 95 12.36 -9.86 -9.43
CA ASP A 95 13.57 -10.19 -8.69
C ASP A 95 13.25 -10.43 -7.21
N ASN A 96 12.71 -11.62 -6.91
CA ASN A 96 12.60 -12.11 -5.55
C ASN A 96 13.96 -12.68 -5.14
N ARG A 97 14.88 -11.84 -4.65
CA ARG A 97 16.02 -12.37 -3.91
C ARG A 97 15.51 -12.93 -2.58
N LEU A 98 15.44 -14.27 -2.56
CA LEU A 98 15.32 -15.13 -1.39
C LEU A 98 16.28 -14.72 -0.27
#